data_AF-A0A964XBQ0-F1
#
_entry.id   AF-A0A964XBQ0-F1
#
_cell.length_a   1.000
_cell.length_b   1.000
_cell.length_c   1.000
_cell.angle_alpha   90.00
_cell.angle_beta   90.00
_cell.angle_gamma   90.00
#
_symmetry.space_group_name_H-M   'P 1'
#
loop_
_entity.id
_entity.type
_entity.pdbx_description
1 polymer ?
#
loop_
_entity_poly.entity_id
_entity_poly.type
_entity_poly.pdbx_seq_one_letter_code
_entity_poly.pdbx_strand_id
1 'polypeptide(L)'
;IDASGPDIKLEVLPFDARVLDGGEADIGGGLTTAASQEIELAGPTATILSSASGSSSLLNDGSLSGTGRVETLFNNRDGGQVNAINDTLTFTEQVSAAGGSELNAINSTVVFEQGLDSDGAVNLIDSTFDGDLINNGSVSLAGVNTITGNVSGTGEFTGTGTALLTGSSSPGNSPGVLDFEGDLIYADTHTLLIELGSSGGAPGVDFDQINVEGLLEIDGGLDVHLLDGFSPGVGDSFLVLTGGETTGTFAGLGEGEVVTSMNGVDLRITYAGGDGNDIALTAIPEPGSLALLAIGGLALIRKRRR
;
A
#
# COMPACT_ATOMS: atom_id res chain seq x y z
N ILE A 1 -45.97 -4.17 21.05
CA ILE A 1 -46.27 -5.12 22.14
C ILE A 1 -46.70 -4.29 23.34
N ASP A 2 -47.88 -4.55 23.91
CA ASP A 2 -48.35 -3.87 25.13
C ASP A 2 -47.55 -4.40 26.34
N ALA A 3 -46.97 -3.49 27.13
CA ALA A 3 -45.92 -3.78 28.12
C ALA A 3 -46.36 -3.50 29.56
N SER A 4 -47.57 -3.96 29.93
CA SER A 4 -48.15 -3.68 31.24
C SER A 4 -47.81 -4.70 32.35
N GLY A 5 -46.72 -5.46 32.24
CA GLY A 5 -46.30 -6.46 33.25
C GLY A 5 -44.80 -6.36 33.59
N PRO A 6 -44.38 -6.66 34.84
CA PRO A 6 -42.98 -6.55 35.22
C PRO A 6 -42.18 -7.68 34.59
N ASP A 7 -41.06 -7.29 33.98
CA ASP A 7 -40.06 -8.11 33.29
C ASP A 7 -40.49 -8.77 31.96
N ILE A 8 -40.77 -7.94 30.95
CA ILE A 8 -40.61 -8.38 29.56
C ILE A 8 -39.10 -8.48 29.28
N LYS A 9 -38.58 -9.72 29.24
CA LYS A 9 -37.26 -10.02 28.67
C LYS A 9 -37.41 -10.17 27.16
N LEU A 10 -37.13 -9.11 26.42
CA LEU A 10 -36.99 -9.14 24.96
C LEU A 10 -35.56 -9.56 24.62
N GLU A 11 -35.41 -10.67 23.91
CA GLU A 11 -34.18 -11.06 23.23
C GLU A 11 -34.42 -10.83 21.74
N VAL A 12 -33.72 -9.85 21.16
CA VAL A 12 -33.70 -9.66 19.71
C VAL A 12 -32.69 -10.69 19.19
N LEU A 13 -33.19 -11.70 18.48
CA LEU A 13 -32.35 -12.66 17.78
C LEU A 13 -31.57 -11.95 16.66
N PRO A 14 -30.40 -12.48 16.24
CA PRO A 14 -29.70 -11.98 15.07
C PRO A 14 -30.65 -11.98 13.87
N PHE A 15 -30.75 -10.83 13.19
CA PHE A 15 -31.40 -10.71 11.90
C PHE A 15 -30.35 -10.49 10.84
N ASP A 16 -30.55 -11.12 9.69
CA ASP A 16 -29.86 -10.75 8.46
C ASP A 16 -30.63 -9.60 7.81
N ALA A 17 -29.89 -8.64 7.26
CA ALA A 17 -30.45 -7.52 6.52
C ALA A 17 -30.08 -7.66 5.05
N ARG A 18 -31.03 -7.32 4.18
CA ARG A 18 -30.79 -7.23 2.74
C ARG A 18 -31.26 -5.88 2.24
N VAL A 19 -30.34 -5.06 1.77
CA VAL A 19 -30.64 -3.76 1.15
C VAL A 19 -30.78 -4.00 -0.34
N LEU A 20 -32.01 -3.86 -0.85
CA LEU A 20 -32.28 -4.08 -2.27
C LEU A 20 -31.70 -2.97 -3.12
N ASP A 21 -31.51 -3.23 -4.41
CA ASP A 21 -31.16 -2.18 -5.38
C ASP A 21 -32.16 -1.01 -5.31
N GLY A 22 -31.63 0.20 -5.23
CA GLY A 22 -32.38 1.45 -5.03
C GLY A 22 -32.92 1.65 -3.61
N GLY A 23 -32.62 0.73 -2.69
CA GLY A 23 -32.96 0.80 -1.29
C GLY A 23 -31.90 1.51 -0.47
N GLU A 24 -32.35 2.21 0.58
CA GLU A 24 -31.47 2.89 1.53
C GLU A 24 -31.73 2.32 2.94
N ALA A 25 -30.65 1.97 3.64
CA ALA A 25 -30.64 1.62 5.05
C ALA A 25 -29.94 2.73 5.85
N ASP A 26 -30.73 3.54 6.54
CA ASP A 26 -30.22 4.59 7.41
C ASP A 26 -29.93 4.03 8.82
N ILE A 27 -28.66 4.01 9.21
CA ILE A 27 -28.21 3.53 10.53
C ILE A 27 -28.34 4.58 11.63
N GLY A 28 -28.80 5.79 11.30
CA GLY A 28 -28.94 6.89 12.25
C GLY A 28 -27.64 7.12 13.02
N GLY A 29 -27.68 7.00 14.35
CA GLY A 29 -26.51 7.22 15.22
C GLY A 29 -25.37 6.20 15.06
N GLY A 30 -25.59 5.08 14.39
CA GLY A 30 -24.63 4.00 14.21
C GLY A 30 -25.30 2.62 14.31
N LEU A 31 -24.65 1.59 13.76
CA LEU A 31 -25.11 0.21 13.80
C LEU A 31 -23.95 -0.72 14.10
N THR A 32 -24.18 -1.71 14.96
CA THR A 32 -23.27 -2.83 15.16
C THR A 32 -23.90 -4.10 14.62
N THR A 33 -23.24 -4.78 13.68
CA THR A 33 -23.57 -6.17 13.35
C THR A 33 -22.90 -7.09 14.36
N ALA A 34 -23.62 -8.11 14.84
CA ALA A 34 -23.04 -9.17 15.64
C ALA A 34 -22.45 -10.27 14.76
N ALA A 35 -21.55 -11.09 15.31
CA ALA A 35 -20.80 -12.15 14.59
C ALA A 35 -21.63 -13.19 13.83
N SER A 36 -22.94 -13.28 14.09
CA SER A 36 -23.86 -14.20 13.41
C SER A 36 -24.80 -13.51 12.41
N GLN A 37 -24.59 -12.21 12.16
CA GLN A 37 -25.44 -11.41 11.30
C GLN A 37 -24.76 -11.12 9.98
N GLU A 38 -25.56 -11.10 8.92
CA GLU A 38 -25.16 -10.64 7.61
C GLU A 38 -25.93 -9.37 7.19
N ILE A 39 -25.22 -8.44 6.53
CA ILE A 39 -25.83 -7.40 5.70
C ILE A 39 -25.43 -7.67 4.25
N GLU A 40 -26.41 -7.97 3.40
CA GLU A 40 -26.23 -8.09 1.94
C GLU A 40 -26.67 -6.79 1.27
N LEU A 41 -25.79 -6.17 0.48
CA LEU A 41 -26.13 -5.15 -0.50
C LEU A 41 -26.46 -5.84 -1.83
N ALA A 42 -27.69 -5.71 -2.30
CA ALA A 42 -28.23 -6.49 -3.41
C ALA A 42 -28.41 -5.68 -4.70
N GLY A 43 -27.53 -4.71 -4.95
CA GLY A 43 -27.49 -3.97 -6.21
C GLY A 43 -26.66 -2.69 -6.19
N PRO A 44 -26.27 -2.17 -7.36
CA PRO A 44 -25.35 -1.04 -7.48
C PRO A 44 -25.83 0.24 -6.80
N THR A 45 -27.14 0.37 -6.54
CA THR A 45 -27.73 1.51 -5.84
C THR A 45 -28.31 1.15 -4.48
N ALA A 46 -27.99 -0.04 -3.95
CA ALA A 46 -28.25 -0.39 -2.56
C ALA A 46 -27.26 0.39 -1.66
N THR A 47 -27.78 1.14 -0.70
CA THR A 47 -26.97 2.06 0.11
C THR A 47 -27.20 1.87 1.60
N ILE A 48 -26.12 1.82 2.37
CA ILE A 48 -26.13 2.04 3.82
C ILE A 48 -25.60 3.45 4.07
N LEU A 49 -26.33 4.26 4.83
CA LEU A 49 -25.97 5.64 5.12
C LEU A 49 -26.27 6.01 6.57
N SER A 50 -25.83 7.19 7.00
CA SER A 50 -26.28 7.82 8.25
C SER A 50 -26.87 9.20 7.98
N SER A 51 -28.10 9.45 8.44
CA SER A 51 -28.68 10.80 8.45
C SER A 51 -28.33 11.64 9.69
N ALA A 52 -27.59 11.07 10.65
CA ALA A 52 -27.27 11.74 11.90
C ALA A 52 -26.09 12.71 11.74
N SER A 53 -26.13 13.85 12.45
CA SER A 53 -24.98 14.76 12.53
C SER A 53 -23.92 14.19 13.48
N GLY A 54 -22.77 13.75 12.96
CA GLY A 54 -21.64 13.26 13.74
C GLY A 54 -20.87 12.13 13.03
N SER A 55 -19.86 11.57 13.70
CA SER A 55 -19.09 10.40 13.21
C SER A 55 -19.85 9.10 13.50
N SER A 56 -21.01 8.91 12.88
CA SER A 56 -21.74 7.64 12.93
C SER A 56 -20.98 6.58 12.14
N SER A 57 -20.98 5.35 12.65
CA SER A 57 -20.26 4.24 12.04
C SER A 57 -21.09 2.98 11.95
N LEU A 58 -20.83 2.21 10.89
CA LEU A 58 -21.19 0.81 10.81
C LEU A 58 -20.03 -0.01 11.38
N LEU A 59 -20.27 -0.64 12.53
CA LEU A 59 -19.33 -1.52 13.23
C LEU A 59 -19.62 -2.97 12.88
N ASN A 60 -18.75 -3.61 12.11
CA ASN A 60 -18.97 -4.96 11.62
C ASN A 60 -18.26 -6.01 12.50
N ASP A 61 -19.00 -6.79 13.30
CA ASP A 61 -18.49 -8.07 13.85
C ASP A 61 -18.95 -9.28 13.02
N GLY A 62 -19.96 -9.09 12.17
CA GLY A 62 -20.56 -10.13 11.32
C GLY A 62 -20.02 -10.10 9.89
N SER A 63 -20.91 -10.22 8.91
CA SER A 63 -20.58 -10.17 7.48
C SER A 63 -21.26 -9.00 6.78
N LEU A 64 -20.52 -8.27 5.95
CA LEU A 64 -21.04 -7.37 4.92
C LEU A 64 -20.72 -7.98 3.55
N SER A 65 -21.71 -8.10 2.66
CA SER A 65 -21.52 -8.75 1.36
C SER A 65 -22.27 -8.07 0.22
N GLY A 66 -21.89 -8.44 -1.01
CA GLY A 66 -22.63 -8.11 -2.23
C GLY A 66 -22.19 -6.82 -2.93
N THR A 67 -23.09 -6.29 -3.75
CA THR A 67 -22.87 -5.10 -4.57
C THR A 67 -23.66 -3.92 -4.00
N GLY A 68 -23.00 -2.78 -3.78
CA GLY A 68 -23.65 -1.55 -3.30
C GLY A 68 -22.69 -0.56 -2.67
N ARG A 69 -23.22 0.35 -1.85
CA ARG A 69 -22.50 1.48 -1.26
C ARG A 69 -22.66 1.56 0.26
N VAL A 70 -21.56 1.87 0.95
CA VAL A 70 -21.53 2.22 2.37
C VAL A 70 -21.07 3.68 2.48
N GLU A 71 -22.00 4.57 2.80
CA GLU A 71 -21.84 6.02 2.83
C GLU A 71 -21.74 6.57 4.26
N THR A 72 -20.99 5.85 5.08
CA THR A 72 -20.73 6.16 6.50
C THR A 72 -19.39 5.54 6.88
N LEU A 73 -18.77 6.02 7.97
CA LEU A 73 -17.55 5.39 8.50
C LEU A 73 -17.78 3.89 8.71
N PHE A 74 -16.85 3.05 8.28
CA PHE A 74 -16.95 1.60 8.42
C PHE A 74 -15.78 1.06 9.24
N ASN A 75 -16.07 0.22 10.22
CA ASN A 75 -15.06 -0.46 11.02
C ASN A 75 -15.31 -1.96 10.99
N ASN A 76 -14.47 -2.69 10.25
CA ASN A 76 -14.41 -4.14 10.27
C ASN A 76 -13.66 -4.57 11.54
N ARG A 77 -14.37 -5.03 12.55
CA ARG A 77 -13.77 -5.40 13.84
C ARG A 77 -13.28 -6.84 13.81
N ASP A 78 -12.58 -7.26 14.85
CA ASP A 78 -12.07 -8.65 15.01
C ASP A 78 -13.19 -9.67 14.76
N GLY A 79 -12.95 -10.62 13.86
CA GLY A 79 -13.93 -11.61 13.38
C GLY A 79 -14.90 -11.10 12.30
N GLY A 80 -14.93 -9.80 12.05
CA GLY A 80 -15.74 -9.16 11.00
C GLY A 80 -15.25 -9.51 9.60
N GLN A 81 -16.20 -9.67 8.69
CA GLN A 81 -16.00 -10.15 7.33
C GLN A 81 -16.59 -9.16 6.33
N VAL A 82 -15.83 -8.83 5.28
CA VAL A 82 -16.33 -8.12 4.10
C VAL A 82 -16.13 -9.03 2.89
N ASN A 83 -17.19 -9.35 2.15
CA ASN A 83 -17.16 -10.37 1.09
C ASN A 83 -17.76 -9.84 -0.22
N ALA A 84 -16.92 -9.64 -1.25
CA ALA A 84 -17.33 -9.23 -2.59
C ALA A 84 -16.97 -10.32 -3.61
N ILE A 85 -17.95 -10.98 -4.23
CA ILE A 85 -17.72 -12.10 -5.17
C ILE A 85 -18.49 -11.86 -6.47
N ASN A 86 -17.79 -11.47 -7.54
CA ASN A 86 -18.39 -10.91 -8.76
C ASN A 86 -19.21 -9.65 -8.49
N ASP A 87 -18.74 -8.86 -7.52
CA ASP A 87 -19.46 -7.71 -6.99
C ASP A 87 -18.70 -6.40 -7.20
N THR A 88 -19.41 -5.28 -7.04
CA THR A 88 -18.80 -3.97 -6.82
C THR A 88 -19.27 -3.41 -5.49
N LEU A 89 -18.36 -3.31 -4.53
CA LEU A 89 -18.64 -2.79 -3.20
C LEU A 89 -17.88 -1.47 -2.98
N THR A 90 -18.59 -0.40 -2.66
CA THR A 90 -18.00 0.94 -2.49
C THR A 90 -18.17 1.44 -1.07
N PHE A 91 -17.08 1.92 -0.49
CA PHE A 91 -17.04 2.67 0.75
C PHE A 91 -16.65 4.12 0.43
N THR A 92 -17.51 5.06 0.77
CA THR A 92 -17.28 6.49 0.44
C THR A 92 -16.62 7.26 1.58
N GLU A 93 -16.52 6.65 2.75
CA GLU A 93 -15.93 7.21 3.95
C GLU A 93 -14.77 6.32 4.42
N GLN A 94 -13.96 6.82 5.36
CA GLN A 94 -12.81 6.08 5.87
C GLN A 94 -13.21 4.68 6.37
N VAL A 95 -12.42 3.70 5.97
CA VAL A 95 -12.54 2.32 6.43
C VAL A 95 -11.36 1.95 7.33
N SER A 96 -11.66 1.29 8.45
CA SER A 96 -10.65 0.61 9.27
C SER A 96 -10.96 -0.89 9.37
N ALA A 97 -9.95 -1.74 9.32
CA ALA A 97 -10.05 -3.18 9.50
C ALA A 97 -9.11 -3.63 10.61
N ALA A 98 -9.66 -4.11 11.72
CA ALA A 98 -8.90 -4.54 12.89
C ALA A 98 -8.18 -5.88 12.62
N GLY A 99 -7.14 -6.16 13.42
CA GLY A 99 -6.53 -7.49 13.45
C GLY A 99 -7.58 -8.58 13.72
N GLY A 100 -7.50 -9.67 12.96
CA GLY A 100 -8.49 -10.77 12.99
C GLY A 100 -9.75 -10.55 12.15
N SER A 101 -9.90 -9.37 11.52
CA SER A 101 -10.92 -9.14 10.49
C SER A 101 -10.43 -9.58 9.12
N GLU A 102 -11.37 -9.88 8.21
CA GLU A 102 -11.05 -10.27 6.84
C GLU A 102 -11.85 -9.44 5.82
N LEU A 103 -11.19 -9.07 4.74
CA LEU A 103 -11.80 -8.57 3.52
C LEU A 103 -11.47 -9.52 2.38
N ASN A 104 -12.49 -10.03 1.70
CA ASN A 104 -12.36 -11.01 0.63
C ASN A 104 -12.96 -10.45 -0.66
N ALA A 105 -12.17 -10.36 -1.72
CA ALA A 105 -12.61 -9.97 -3.05
C ALA A 105 -12.22 -11.04 -4.08
N ILE A 106 -13.19 -11.54 -4.85
CA ILE A 106 -12.98 -12.53 -5.90
C ILE A 106 -13.69 -12.09 -7.18
N ASN A 107 -12.93 -11.84 -8.24
CA ASN A 107 -13.45 -11.30 -9.51
C ASN A 107 -14.31 -10.05 -9.29
N SER A 108 -13.86 -9.16 -8.40
CA SER A 108 -14.65 -8.03 -7.89
C SER A 108 -13.89 -6.72 -7.97
N THR A 109 -14.62 -5.61 -7.83
CA THR A 109 -14.05 -4.29 -7.54
C THR A 109 -14.48 -3.87 -6.14
N VAL A 110 -13.52 -3.55 -5.28
CA VAL A 110 -13.80 -2.93 -3.98
C VAL A 110 -13.21 -1.52 -3.98
N VAL A 111 -14.05 -0.53 -3.71
CA VAL A 111 -13.69 0.89 -3.79
C VAL A 111 -13.65 1.51 -2.39
N PHE A 112 -12.57 2.20 -2.07
CA PHE A 112 -12.33 2.94 -0.84
C PHE A 112 -12.02 4.40 -1.17
N GLU A 113 -13.04 5.23 -1.31
CA GLU A 113 -12.88 6.63 -1.76
C GLU A 113 -12.03 7.47 -0.78
N GLN A 114 -12.00 7.10 0.50
CA GLN A 114 -11.13 7.70 1.53
C GLN A 114 -10.07 6.73 2.09
N GLY A 115 -9.85 5.60 1.41
CA GLY A 115 -8.84 4.60 1.77
C GLY A 115 -9.23 3.59 2.85
N LEU A 116 -8.36 2.60 3.03
CA LEU A 116 -8.43 1.52 4.01
C LEU A 116 -7.18 1.51 4.90
N ASP A 117 -7.40 1.53 6.21
CA ASP A 117 -6.37 1.21 7.21
C ASP A 117 -6.62 -0.21 7.74
N SER A 118 -5.75 -1.16 7.38
CA SER A 118 -5.95 -2.58 7.67
C SER A 118 -4.85 -3.17 8.54
N ASP A 119 -5.20 -3.48 9.79
CA ASP A 119 -4.48 -4.42 10.65
C ASP A 119 -4.93 -5.88 10.39
N GLY A 120 -6.00 -6.08 9.63
CA GLY A 120 -6.60 -7.37 9.28
C GLY A 120 -6.04 -7.98 7.99
N ALA A 121 -6.69 -9.06 7.52
CA ALA A 121 -6.35 -9.73 6.27
C ALA A 121 -7.16 -9.16 5.10
N VAL A 122 -6.48 -8.86 3.99
CA VAL A 122 -7.08 -8.48 2.71
C VAL A 122 -6.75 -9.56 1.68
N ASN A 123 -7.76 -10.31 1.25
CA ASN A 123 -7.60 -11.43 0.33
C ASN A 123 -8.19 -11.06 -1.05
N LEU A 124 -7.35 -10.99 -2.07
CA LEU A 124 -7.73 -10.58 -3.43
C LEU A 124 -7.45 -11.71 -4.43
N ILE A 125 -8.47 -12.04 -5.24
CA ILE A 125 -8.36 -12.98 -6.35
C ILE A 125 -8.92 -12.33 -7.61
N ASP A 126 -8.08 -12.11 -8.61
CA ASP A 126 -8.45 -11.49 -9.90
C ASP A 126 -9.32 -10.22 -9.72
N SER A 127 -8.96 -9.36 -8.77
CA SER A 127 -9.80 -8.26 -8.30
C SER A 127 -9.13 -6.89 -8.44
N THR A 128 -9.95 -5.85 -8.41
CA THR A 128 -9.49 -4.45 -8.33
C THR A 128 -9.75 -3.91 -6.92
N PHE A 129 -8.69 -3.47 -6.26
CA PHE A 129 -8.74 -2.65 -5.06
C PHE A 129 -8.57 -1.19 -5.48
N ASP A 130 -9.65 -0.42 -5.40
CA ASP A 130 -9.67 0.97 -5.85
C ASP A 130 -9.64 1.94 -4.67
N GLY A 131 -8.47 2.47 -4.32
CA GLY A 131 -8.28 3.38 -3.21
C GLY A 131 -6.93 3.23 -2.51
N ASP A 132 -6.65 4.13 -1.58
CA ASP A 132 -5.43 4.09 -0.76
C ASP A 132 -5.49 2.92 0.24
N LEU A 133 -4.36 2.23 0.41
CA LEU A 133 -4.20 1.09 1.30
C LEU A 133 -3.03 1.33 2.26
N ILE A 134 -3.34 1.39 3.55
CA ILE A 134 -2.36 1.23 4.62
C ILE A 134 -2.47 -0.22 5.10
N ASN A 135 -1.52 -1.06 4.72
CA ASN A 135 -1.44 -2.46 5.11
C ASN A 135 -0.53 -2.61 6.34
N ASN A 136 -1.11 -2.86 7.50
CA ASN A 136 -0.42 -3.22 8.74
C ASN A 136 -0.66 -4.69 9.14
N GLY A 137 -1.54 -5.39 8.43
CA GLY A 137 -1.84 -6.82 8.58
C GLY A 137 -1.21 -7.63 7.45
N SER A 138 -2.04 -8.32 6.68
CA SER A 138 -1.59 -9.09 5.51
C SER A 138 -2.47 -8.83 4.30
N VAL A 139 -1.86 -8.82 3.12
CA VAL A 139 -2.56 -8.89 1.84
C VAL A 139 -2.22 -10.22 1.20
N SER A 140 -3.22 -11.05 0.87
CA SER A 140 -3.02 -12.33 0.17
C SER A 140 -3.52 -12.21 -1.26
N LEU A 141 -2.65 -12.52 -2.23
CA LEU A 141 -2.92 -12.37 -3.65
C LEU A 141 -2.95 -13.71 -4.37
N ALA A 142 -3.98 -13.90 -5.19
CA ALA A 142 -4.00 -14.93 -6.23
C ALA A 142 -4.49 -14.34 -7.57
N GLY A 143 -4.00 -14.88 -8.68
CA GLY A 143 -4.28 -14.29 -9.99
C GLY A 143 -3.64 -12.91 -10.14
N VAL A 144 -4.24 -12.03 -10.95
CA VAL A 144 -3.72 -10.66 -11.16
C VAL A 144 -4.64 -9.66 -10.47
N ASN A 145 -4.10 -8.91 -9.51
CA ASN A 145 -4.85 -7.93 -8.72
C ASN A 145 -4.33 -6.52 -8.98
N THR A 146 -5.23 -5.59 -9.25
CA THR A 146 -4.89 -4.18 -9.46
C THR A 146 -5.16 -3.39 -8.19
N ILE A 147 -4.17 -2.62 -7.73
CA ILE A 147 -4.31 -1.69 -6.61
C ILE A 147 -4.06 -0.28 -7.14
N THR A 148 -5.09 0.55 -7.12
CA THR A 148 -5.08 1.83 -7.86
C THR A 148 -4.52 2.99 -7.07
N GLY A 149 -4.69 2.99 -5.74
CA GLY A 149 -4.27 4.05 -4.84
C GLY A 149 -2.87 3.84 -4.29
N ASN A 150 -2.53 4.63 -3.28
CA ASN A 150 -1.24 4.57 -2.61
C ASN A 150 -1.16 3.38 -1.67
N VAL A 151 -0.03 2.66 -1.69
CA VAL A 151 0.25 1.53 -0.82
C VAL A 151 1.33 1.89 0.19
N SER A 152 1.03 1.72 1.48
CA SER A 152 1.99 1.91 2.57
C SER A 152 1.70 0.95 3.74
N GLY A 153 2.42 1.12 4.84
CA GLY A 153 2.29 0.28 6.03
C GLY A 153 3.37 -0.81 6.10
N THR A 154 3.33 -1.60 7.17
CA THR A 154 4.37 -2.59 7.51
C THR A 154 3.95 -4.05 7.30
N GLY A 155 2.77 -4.28 6.75
CA GLY A 155 2.23 -5.61 6.47
C GLY A 155 2.84 -6.22 5.21
N GLU A 156 2.70 -7.54 5.09
CA GLU A 156 3.28 -8.33 4.00
C GLU A 156 2.25 -8.57 2.88
N PHE A 157 2.75 -8.68 1.64
CA PHE A 157 2.01 -9.20 0.49
C PHE A 157 2.39 -10.66 0.26
N THR A 158 1.44 -11.55 0.46
CA THR A 158 1.61 -13.01 0.45
C THR A 158 0.89 -13.66 -0.72
N GLY A 159 1.19 -14.94 -0.97
CA GLY A 159 0.60 -15.72 -2.05
C GLY A 159 1.33 -15.56 -3.37
N THR A 160 1.02 -16.45 -4.33
CA THR A 160 1.72 -16.52 -5.62
C THR A 160 1.08 -15.64 -6.71
N GLY A 161 0.23 -14.69 -6.33
CA GLY A 161 -0.44 -13.78 -7.24
C GLY A 161 0.45 -12.61 -7.68
N THR A 162 -0.09 -11.80 -8.59
CA THR A 162 0.55 -10.57 -9.05
C THR A 162 -0.13 -9.35 -8.44
N ALA A 163 0.67 -8.44 -7.86
CA ALA A 163 0.26 -7.08 -7.53
C ALA A 163 0.58 -6.15 -8.71
N LEU A 164 -0.43 -5.58 -9.34
CA LEU A 164 -0.28 -4.47 -10.28
C LEU A 164 -0.58 -3.16 -9.55
N LEU A 165 0.45 -2.37 -9.28
CA LEU A 165 0.28 -1.06 -8.62
C LEU A 165 0.25 0.06 -9.65
N THR A 166 -0.77 0.91 -9.59
CA THR A 166 -0.89 2.08 -10.49
C THR A 166 -0.75 3.41 -9.78
N GLY A 167 -0.93 3.44 -8.46
CA GLY A 167 -0.77 4.61 -7.59
C GLY A 167 0.69 4.81 -7.17
N SER A 168 0.95 5.08 -5.90
CA SER A 168 2.32 5.14 -5.37
C SER A 168 2.57 4.03 -4.35
N SER A 169 3.82 3.68 -4.10
CA SER A 169 4.19 2.81 -2.98
C SER A 169 5.30 3.45 -2.14
N SER A 170 5.24 3.24 -0.82
CA SER A 170 6.23 3.71 0.16
C SER A 170 6.37 2.66 1.27
N PRO A 171 7.55 2.07 1.48
CA PRO A 171 7.74 1.05 2.50
C PRO A 171 7.56 1.56 3.95
N GLY A 172 6.63 0.95 4.71
CA GLY A 172 6.57 1.10 6.17
C GLY A 172 6.25 2.49 6.73
N ASN A 173 6.61 2.69 8.01
CA ASN A 173 6.66 3.99 8.70
C ASN A 173 8.03 4.69 8.51
N SER A 174 8.77 4.28 7.49
CA SER A 174 9.99 4.87 6.96
C SER A 174 11.15 5.17 7.94
N PRO A 175 12.33 4.54 7.78
CA PRO A 175 12.61 3.48 6.83
C PRO A 175 11.81 2.19 7.09
N GLY A 176 11.46 1.46 6.02
CA GLY A 176 10.66 0.24 6.08
C GLY A 176 11.08 -0.81 5.03
N VAL A 177 10.56 -2.03 5.20
CA VAL A 177 10.62 -3.09 4.18
C VAL A 177 9.19 -3.42 3.76
N LEU A 178 8.98 -3.57 2.46
CA LEU A 178 7.73 -4.09 1.89
C LEU A 178 8.01 -5.37 1.12
N ASP A 179 7.48 -6.48 1.61
CA ASP A 179 7.71 -7.82 1.06
C ASP A 179 6.54 -8.28 0.19
N PHE A 180 6.88 -8.88 -0.97
CA PHE A 180 5.97 -9.55 -1.89
C PHE A 180 6.45 -10.99 -2.14
N GLU A 181 5.69 -11.99 -1.68
CA GLU A 181 5.96 -13.42 -1.99
C GLU A 181 5.71 -13.75 -3.47
N GLY A 182 4.84 -12.98 -4.13
CA GLY A 182 4.45 -13.17 -5.52
C GLY A 182 5.16 -12.23 -6.49
N ASP A 183 4.48 -11.91 -7.58
CA ASP A 183 4.97 -10.98 -8.60
C ASP A 183 4.52 -9.54 -8.27
N LEU A 184 5.34 -8.56 -8.63
CA LEU A 184 5.04 -7.14 -8.53
C LEU A 184 5.26 -6.44 -9.88
N ILE A 185 4.23 -5.73 -10.34
CA ILE A 185 4.28 -4.92 -11.55
C ILE A 185 3.98 -3.46 -11.18
N TYR A 186 4.89 -2.57 -11.56
CA TYR A 186 4.64 -1.13 -11.55
C TYR A 186 4.14 -0.67 -12.90
N ALA A 187 2.99 -0.02 -12.92
CA ALA A 187 2.47 0.64 -14.11
C ALA A 187 3.30 1.89 -14.46
N ASP A 188 3.14 2.41 -15.69
CA ASP A 188 3.78 3.66 -16.13
C ASP A 188 3.35 4.90 -15.34
N THR A 189 2.17 4.82 -14.69
CA THR A 189 1.67 5.85 -13.76
C THR A 189 2.19 5.71 -12.34
N HIS A 190 2.85 4.59 -12.00
CA HIS A 190 3.28 4.31 -10.65
C HIS A 190 4.42 5.22 -10.22
N THR A 191 4.49 5.59 -8.94
CA THR A 191 5.68 6.23 -8.35
C THR A 191 6.11 5.49 -7.09
N LEU A 192 7.33 4.99 -7.09
CA LEU A 192 7.96 4.44 -5.88
C LEU A 192 8.64 5.57 -5.10
N LEU A 193 8.34 5.70 -3.81
CA LEU A 193 9.07 6.54 -2.87
C LEU A 193 10.03 5.68 -2.03
N ILE A 194 11.29 6.11 -1.95
CA ILE A 194 12.34 5.49 -1.14
C ILE A 194 12.98 6.53 -0.23
N GLU A 195 13.02 6.25 1.07
CA GLU A 195 13.69 7.06 2.07
C GLU A 195 15.04 6.48 2.48
N LEU A 196 16.06 7.36 2.55
CA LEU A 196 17.41 7.03 3.01
C LEU A 196 17.70 7.83 4.28
N GLY A 197 17.93 7.16 5.41
CA GLY A 197 18.24 7.80 6.69
C GLY A 197 19.69 7.68 7.14
N SER A 198 20.42 6.67 6.65
CA SER A 198 21.75 6.33 7.16
C SER A 198 22.49 5.41 6.18
N SER A 199 23.82 5.35 6.23
CA SER A 199 24.65 4.42 5.44
C SER A 199 25.09 3.17 6.22
N GLY A 200 24.35 2.81 7.27
CA GLY A 200 24.61 1.62 8.10
C GLY A 200 24.44 0.28 7.37
N GLY A 201 23.74 0.27 6.24
CA GLY A 201 23.60 -0.89 5.35
C GLY A 201 22.48 -1.85 5.72
N ALA A 202 21.63 -1.55 6.70
CA ALA A 202 20.48 -2.37 7.10
C ALA A 202 19.17 -1.88 6.46
N PRO A 203 18.57 -2.63 5.51
CA PRO A 203 17.24 -2.34 4.99
C PRO A 203 16.18 -2.25 6.10
N GLY A 204 15.19 -1.37 5.93
CA GLY A 204 14.13 -1.10 6.91
C GLY A 204 14.59 -0.38 8.18
N VAL A 205 15.88 -0.03 8.28
CA VAL A 205 16.43 0.75 9.39
C VAL A 205 17.18 1.95 8.87
N ASP A 206 18.08 1.73 7.92
CA ASP A 206 18.93 2.77 7.34
C ASP A 206 18.35 3.33 6.04
N PHE A 207 17.57 2.54 5.30
CA PHE A 207 16.91 2.90 4.06
C PHE A 207 15.72 1.98 3.77
N ASP A 208 14.79 2.47 2.95
CA ASP A 208 13.66 1.68 2.47
C ASP A 208 14.07 0.58 1.50
N GLN A 209 13.40 -0.56 1.59
CA GLN A 209 13.55 -1.64 0.63
C GLN A 209 12.20 -2.24 0.24
N ILE A 210 12.07 -2.60 -1.03
CA ILE A 210 11.05 -3.54 -1.49
C ILE A 210 11.74 -4.84 -1.86
N ASN A 211 11.16 -5.94 -1.41
CA ASN A 211 11.67 -7.27 -1.70
C ASN A 211 10.57 -8.10 -2.36
N VAL A 212 10.86 -8.61 -3.55
CA VAL A 212 9.93 -9.39 -4.37
C VAL A 212 10.54 -10.76 -4.63
N GLU A 213 9.90 -11.83 -4.16
CA GLU A 213 10.39 -13.19 -4.39
C GLU A 213 10.18 -13.64 -5.85
N GLY A 214 9.13 -13.12 -6.50
CA GLY A 214 8.78 -13.41 -7.89
C GLY A 214 9.37 -12.44 -8.91
N LEU A 215 8.62 -12.20 -9.99
CA LEU A 215 8.94 -11.21 -11.02
C LEU A 215 8.68 -9.80 -10.50
N LEU A 216 9.67 -8.93 -10.64
CA LEU A 216 9.58 -7.48 -10.50
C LEU A 216 9.64 -6.83 -11.89
N GLU A 217 8.51 -6.32 -12.38
CA GLU A 217 8.43 -5.54 -13.62
C GLU A 217 8.28 -4.05 -13.30
N ILE A 218 9.21 -3.24 -13.82
CA ILE A 218 9.33 -1.83 -13.45
C ILE A 218 9.03 -0.91 -14.63
N ASP A 219 8.08 -0.02 -14.39
CA ASP A 219 7.84 1.20 -15.13
C ASP A 219 7.59 2.35 -14.13
N GLY A 220 7.28 3.54 -14.62
CA GLY A 220 6.90 4.67 -13.78
C GLY A 220 8.08 5.35 -13.08
N GLY A 221 7.81 6.14 -12.05
CA GLY A 221 8.77 7.02 -11.39
C GLY A 221 9.47 6.39 -10.17
N LEU A 222 10.66 6.90 -9.86
CA LEU A 222 11.36 6.72 -8.58
C LEU A 222 11.58 8.09 -7.95
N ASP A 223 11.14 8.26 -6.71
CA ASP A 223 11.39 9.43 -5.87
C ASP A 223 12.23 9.03 -4.65
N VAL A 224 13.29 9.78 -4.36
CA VAL A 224 14.26 9.44 -3.31
C VAL A 224 14.37 10.59 -2.32
N HIS A 225 14.02 10.33 -1.07
CA HIS A 225 14.01 11.29 0.02
C HIS A 225 15.13 10.97 1.01
N LEU A 226 15.75 12.01 1.57
CA LEU A 226 16.74 11.87 2.64
C LEU A 226 16.11 12.28 3.96
N LEU A 227 16.29 11.45 4.99
CA LEU A 227 15.73 11.71 6.32
C LEU A 227 16.70 12.48 7.20
N ASP A 228 16.17 13.31 8.09
CA ASP A 228 16.91 13.96 9.20
C ASP A 228 18.22 14.66 8.83
N GLY A 229 18.31 15.19 7.59
CA GLY A 229 19.50 15.86 7.08
C GLY A 229 20.65 14.91 6.73
N PHE A 230 20.36 13.61 6.57
CA PHE A 230 21.28 12.63 6.03
C PHE A 230 21.85 13.10 4.69
N SER A 231 23.14 12.88 4.49
CA SER A 231 23.84 13.21 3.25
C SER A 231 24.76 12.03 2.92
N PRO A 232 24.42 11.22 1.92
CA PRO A 232 25.25 10.09 1.49
C PRO A 232 26.70 10.50 1.23
N GLY A 233 27.63 9.72 1.77
CA GLY A 233 29.05 9.83 1.49
C GLY A 233 29.41 9.11 0.19
N VAL A 234 30.44 9.59 -0.50
CA VAL A 234 30.95 8.91 -1.71
C VAL A 234 31.31 7.46 -1.39
N GLY A 235 30.74 6.53 -2.15
CA GLY A 235 30.91 5.09 -1.99
C GLY A 235 29.79 4.42 -1.18
N ASP A 236 28.91 5.18 -0.54
CA ASP A 236 27.71 4.62 0.10
C ASP A 236 26.80 3.99 -0.97
N SER A 237 26.17 2.87 -0.62
CA SER A 237 25.28 2.12 -1.50
C SER A 237 24.06 1.62 -0.75
N PHE A 238 22.90 1.67 -1.40
CA PHE A 238 21.60 1.33 -0.83
C PHE A 238 20.90 0.35 -1.78
N LEU A 239 20.60 -0.87 -1.32
CA LEU A 239 19.94 -1.90 -2.13
C LEU A 239 18.42 -1.78 -1.97
N VAL A 240 17.78 -1.00 -2.83
CA VAL A 240 16.43 -0.46 -2.61
C VAL A 240 15.32 -1.33 -3.19
N LEU A 241 15.62 -2.14 -4.19
CA LEU A 241 14.70 -3.20 -4.65
C LEU A 241 15.46 -4.50 -4.87
N THR A 242 14.87 -5.61 -4.44
CA THR A 242 15.31 -6.97 -4.77
C THR A 242 14.19 -7.72 -5.47
N GLY A 243 14.55 -8.56 -6.45
CA GLY A 243 13.59 -9.30 -7.27
C GLY A 243 14.11 -10.70 -7.62
N GLY A 244 13.24 -11.71 -7.65
CA GLY A 244 13.60 -13.04 -8.15
C GLY A 244 13.99 -13.01 -9.63
N GLU A 245 13.22 -12.26 -10.43
CA GLU A 245 13.61 -11.78 -11.76
C GLU A 245 13.23 -10.30 -11.85
N THR A 246 14.11 -9.45 -12.39
CA THR A 246 13.82 -8.01 -12.55
C THR A 246 13.84 -7.63 -14.01
N THR A 247 12.81 -6.93 -14.46
CA THR A 247 12.69 -6.42 -15.84
C THR A 247 12.22 -4.97 -15.86
N GLY A 248 12.48 -4.27 -16.97
CA GLY A 248 12.14 -2.85 -17.10
C GLY A 248 13.12 -1.90 -16.42
N THR A 249 12.76 -0.62 -16.37
CA THR A 249 13.54 0.46 -15.76
C THR A 249 12.59 1.57 -15.36
N PHE A 250 12.88 2.32 -14.30
CA PHE A 250 12.16 3.55 -14.00
C PHE A 250 12.27 4.55 -15.16
N ALA A 251 11.21 5.30 -15.39
CA ALA A 251 11.06 6.28 -16.46
C ALA A 251 12.19 7.31 -16.42
N GLY A 252 12.98 7.34 -17.49
CA GLY A 252 14.10 8.28 -17.63
C GLY A 252 15.36 7.94 -16.82
N LEU A 253 15.38 6.81 -16.12
CA LEU A 253 16.49 6.37 -15.27
C LEU A 253 17.08 5.06 -15.80
N GLY A 254 17.85 5.14 -16.89
CA GLY A 254 18.62 4.00 -17.39
C GLY A 254 19.79 3.64 -16.47
N GLU A 255 20.50 2.55 -16.80
CA GLU A 255 21.68 2.12 -16.05
C GLU A 255 22.70 3.25 -15.86
N GLY A 256 23.06 3.54 -14.61
CA GLY A 256 24.04 4.55 -14.24
C GLY A 256 23.54 5.99 -14.30
N GLU A 257 22.25 6.24 -14.58
CA GLU A 257 21.68 7.59 -14.56
C GLU A 257 21.64 8.17 -13.15
N VAL A 258 21.66 9.51 -13.08
CA VAL A 258 21.59 10.25 -11.81
C VAL A 258 20.13 10.36 -11.39
N VAL A 259 19.81 9.80 -10.23
CA VAL A 259 18.48 9.89 -9.61
C VAL A 259 18.31 11.26 -8.95
N THR A 260 19.32 11.69 -8.18
CA THR A 260 19.33 13.00 -7.53
C THR A 260 20.77 13.43 -7.21
N SER A 261 21.01 14.74 -7.11
CA SER A 261 22.32 15.33 -6.79
C SER A 261 22.22 16.19 -5.54
N MET A 262 23.17 16.04 -4.63
CA MET A 262 23.17 16.67 -3.31
C MET A 262 24.61 16.90 -2.82
N ASN A 263 24.92 18.13 -2.42
CA ASN A 263 26.21 18.48 -1.80
C ASN A 263 27.46 18.05 -2.59
N GLY A 264 27.43 18.01 -3.93
CA GLY A 264 28.57 17.57 -4.73
C GLY A 264 28.63 16.06 -4.98
N VAL A 265 27.58 15.33 -4.58
CA VAL A 265 27.43 13.87 -4.71
C VAL A 265 26.18 13.57 -5.54
N ASP A 266 26.34 12.72 -6.55
CA ASP A 266 25.23 12.15 -7.32
C ASP A 266 24.85 10.79 -6.74
N LEU A 267 23.56 10.56 -6.46
CA LEU A 267 23.03 9.21 -6.31
C LEU A 267 22.73 8.66 -7.70
N ARG A 268 23.42 7.60 -8.09
CA ARG A 268 23.21 6.92 -9.37
C ARG A 268 22.55 5.57 -9.18
N ILE A 269 21.66 5.24 -10.10
CA ILE A 269 20.98 3.94 -10.12
C ILE A 269 21.85 2.89 -10.83
N THR A 270 21.79 1.66 -10.33
CA THR A 270 22.21 0.47 -11.07
C THR A 270 21.13 -0.59 -10.95
N TYR A 271 20.88 -1.29 -12.05
CA TYR A 271 19.99 -2.47 -12.14
C TYR A 271 20.78 -3.78 -12.07
N ALA A 272 22.06 -3.70 -11.71
CA ALA A 272 22.96 -4.84 -11.50
C ALA A 272 23.48 -4.89 -10.06
N GLY A 273 22.67 -4.40 -9.10
CA GLY A 273 22.94 -4.46 -7.68
C GLY A 273 22.80 -5.88 -7.13
N GLY A 274 23.15 -6.04 -5.84
CA GLY A 274 22.96 -7.28 -5.09
C GLY A 274 23.52 -8.51 -5.78
N ASP A 275 22.65 -9.42 -6.21
CA ASP A 275 23.02 -10.67 -6.89
C ASP A 275 23.18 -10.55 -8.42
N GLY A 276 22.92 -9.38 -8.99
CA GLY A 276 23.12 -9.05 -10.40
C GLY A 276 21.86 -8.60 -11.14
N ASN A 277 20.69 -8.64 -10.50
CA ASN A 277 19.44 -8.10 -11.05
C ASN A 277 18.66 -7.23 -10.04
N ASP A 278 19.28 -6.87 -8.92
CA ASP A 278 18.67 -5.98 -7.95
C ASP A 278 18.95 -4.50 -8.28
N ILE A 279 18.17 -3.60 -7.68
CA ILE A 279 18.32 -2.16 -7.90
C ILE A 279 18.99 -1.54 -6.70
N ALA A 280 20.10 -0.86 -6.96
CA ALA A 280 20.83 -0.12 -5.95
C ALA A 280 21.06 1.34 -6.35
N LEU A 281 21.15 2.20 -5.33
CA LEU A 281 21.59 3.58 -5.44
C LEU A 281 23.00 3.68 -4.91
N THR A 282 23.93 4.25 -5.67
CA THR A 282 25.32 4.47 -5.24
C THR A 282 25.66 5.95 -5.26
N ALA A 283 26.20 6.44 -4.16
CA ALA A 283 26.70 7.79 -4.02
C ALA A 283 28.07 7.92 -4.68
N ILE A 284 28.17 8.76 -5.72
CA ILE A 284 29.43 9.03 -6.42
C ILE A 284 29.75 10.53 -6.47
N PRO A 285 31.02 10.94 -6.64
CA PRO A 285 31.33 12.35 -6.78
C PRO A 285 30.74 12.91 -8.07
N GLU A 286 30.18 14.12 -8.01
CA GLU A 286 29.77 14.84 -9.20
C GLU A 286 30.95 14.96 -10.19
N PRO A 287 30.71 14.84 -11.51
CA PRO A 287 31.76 14.92 -12.54
C PRO A 287 32.64 16.19 -12.43
N GLY A 288 32.05 17.32 -12.01
CA GLY A 288 32.77 18.58 -11.81
C GLY A 288 33.82 18.52 -10.70
N SER A 289 33.53 17.79 -9.62
CA SER A 289 34.45 17.57 -8.49
C SER A 289 35.67 16.76 -8.92
N LEU A 290 35.47 15.74 -9.76
CA LEU A 290 36.56 14.94 -10.33
C LEU A 290 37.43 15.77 -11.28
N ALA A 291 36.83 16.61 -12.12
CA ALA A 291 37.56 17.48 -13.03
C ALA A 291 38.43 18.50 -12.28
N LEU A 292 37.91 19.13 -11.23
CA LEU A 292 38.67 20.05 -10.38
C LEU A 292 39.83 19.36 -9.66
N LEU A 293 39.62 18.14 -9.15
CA LEU A 293 40.68 17.34 -8.53
C LEU A 293 41.79 17.02 -9.54
N ALA A 294 41.44 16.62 -10.76
CA ALA A 294 42.40 16.34 -11.82
C ALA A 294 43.22 17.59 -12.20
N ILE A 295 42.56 18.74 -12.35
CA ILE A 295 43.22 20.02 -12.65
C ILE A 295 44.14 20.46 -11.50
N GLY A 296 43.68 20.35 -10.25
CA GLY A 296 44.46 20.66 -9.05
C GLY A 296 45.69 19.77 -8.91
N GLY A 297 45.54 18.46 -9.15
CA GLY A 297 46.64 17.49 -9.16
C GLY A 297 47.70 17.83 -10.21
N LEU A 298 47.28 18.16 -11.44
CA LEU A 298 48.18 18.59 -12.51
C LEU A 298 48.92 19.89 -12.17
N ALA A 299 48.25 20.86 -11.53
CA ALA A 299 48.86 22.11 -11.07
C ALA A 299 49.92 21.89 -9.98
N LEU A 300 49.66 20.99 -9.03
CA LEU A 300 50.61 20.62 -7.97
C LEU A 300 51.84 19.88 -8.52
N ILE A 301 51.65 18.97 -9.48
CA ILE A 301 52.77 18.31 -10.18
C ILE A 301 53.62 19.34 -10.93
N ARG A 302 52.99 20.32 -11.58
CA ARG A 302 53.70 21.41 -12.28
C ARG A 302 54.47 22.33 -11.32
N LYS A 303 53.94 22.59 -10.12
CA LYS A 303 54.62 23.39 -9.09
C LYS A 303 55.83 22.65 -8.50
N ARG A 304 55.77 21.33 -8.35
CA ARG A 304 56.91 20.49 -7.88
C ARG A 304 58.05 20.33 -8.88
N ARG A 305 57.80 20.56 -10.17
CA ARG A 305 58.80 20.47 -11.25
C ARG A 305 59.51 21.80 -11.57
N ARG A 306 59.16 22.88 -10.86
CA ARG A 306 59.85 24.18 -10.90
C ARG A 306 60.65 24.36 -9.63
#